data_AF-A0A1W0A4Q4-F1
#
_entry.id   AF-A0A1W0A4Q4-F1
#
_cell.length_a   1.000
_cell.length_b   1.000
_cell.length_c   1.000
_cell.angle_alpha   90.00
_cell.angle_beta   90.00
_cell.angle_gamma   90.00
#
_symmetry.space_group_name_H-M   'P 1'
#
loop_
_entity.id
_entity.type
_entity.pdbx_description
1 polymer ?
#
loop_
_entity_poly.entity_id
_entity_poly.type
_entity_poly.pdbx_seq_one_letter_code
_entity_poly.pdbx_strand_id
1 'polypeptide(L)'
;MWRTEEERRAMRSRNQRKYMDKRKKHATSLESSVHALRQEVARLEGKRDVLHNMLMQSIVMNETHSLRLMGEYVRMFEHGFRASDETRYQESFLRSIMHEDMIFHGIHTLDTFIAIFQQYTSTHSNFTMRYLSCDVIKDEFDGHDISCTLKLLITQRMSRSSISTYYPHVLCNEALVQTLIGRTISIPQTSIFTFDQQGKIIQYDTQMAMIPSLLQLLGSLELTTFRKSVLLVTMPPSKRSKSSMFQSEEEKILHQRRLRASNQRAHVARRQQKIADLTKQVNALAYETNRLEGKKESLSATPWKSVYLNDHQAVKRVHEYLKMFRYGYQASLDNEALIQQRFLRSIMREDVQHFGLVGIDKFLHIFRVYCSSHSNFSMYFLHCDCIMDDESLVTCKVQMIVSQRITRNTLSMYFPHILHDEVLVQKLIGRQIDLPTTSVFGFDDKCLVETYNSSMDFVAAYKGLLEDLNEVATLVGEHKYHPKHLQRSLSQ
;
A
#
# COMPACT_ATOMS: atom_id res chain seq x y z
N MET A 1 -49.94 74.26 8.13
CA MET A 1 -51.07 73.36 8.48
C MET A 1 -50.55 72.32 9.46
N TRP A 2 -50.96 72.38 10.73
CA TRP A 2 -50.43 71.51 11.79
C TRP A 2 -51.28 70.22 11.87
N ARG A 3 -50.65 69.05 11.75
CA ARG A 3 -51.31 67.75 11.94
C ARG A 3 -51.70 67.56 13.39
N THR A 4 -52.86 66.97 13.66
CA THR A 4 -53.33 66.74 15.04
C THR A 4 -52.48 65.67 15.72
N GLU A 5 -52.38 65.72 17.05
CA GLU A 5 -51.54 64.76 17.80
C GLU A 5 -52.06 63.31 17.69
N GLU A 6 -53.32 63.14 17.30
CA GLU A 6 -53.93 61.83 17.03
C GLU A 6 -53.48 61.26 15.68
N GLU A 7 -53.41 62.07 14.62
CA GLU A 7 -52.78 61.68 13.35
C GLU A 7 -51.31 61.29 13.56
N ARG A 8 -50.58 62.04 14.39
CA ARG A 8 -49.17 61.73 14.70
C ARG A 8 -49.04 60.42 15.47
N ARG A 9 -49.92 60.14 16.46
CA ARG A 9 -49.99 58.86 17.18
C ARG A 9 -50.36 57.69 16.26
N ALA A 10 -51.38 57.84 15.40
CA ALA A 10 -51.81 56.81 14.45
C ALA A 10 -50.72 56.50 13.41
N MET A 11 -50.04 57.52 12.88
CA MET A 11 -48.92 57.37 11.94
C MET A 11 -47.71 56.70 12.60
N ARG A 12 -47.37 57.09 13.84
CA ARG A 12 -46.33 56.40 14.64
C ARG A 12 -46.67 54.93 14.83
N SER A 13 -47.90 54.58 15.21
CA SER A 13 -48.33 53.18 15.38
C SER A 13 -48.26 52.38 14.07
N ARG A 14 -48.73 52.93 12.94
CA ARG A 14 -48.62 52.29 11.62
C ARG A 14 -47.18 52.05 11.20
N ASN A 15 -46.29 53.02 11.42
CA ASN A 15 -44.86 52.89 11.11
C ASN A 15 -44.15 51.90 12.05
N GLN A 16 -44.51 51.88 13.33
CA GLN A 16 -44.00 50.91 14.31
C GLN A 16 -44.42 49.47 13.93
N ARG A 17 -45.66 49.25 13.50
CA ARG A 17 -46.11 47.95 12.96
C ARG A 17 -45.29 47.54 11.74
N LYS A 18 -45.20 48.40 10.72
CA LYS A 18 -44.37 48.16 9.51
C LYS A 18 -42.90 47.84 9.84
N TYR A 19 -42.32 48.53 10.83
CA TYR A 19 -40.95 48.26 11.30
C TYR A 19 -40.85 46.88 11.98
N MET A 20 -41.78 46.55 12.87
CA MET A 20 -41.82 45.24 13.53
C MET A 20 -42.05 44.10 12.53
N ASP A 21 -42.91 44.29 11.52
CA ASP A 21 -43.15 43.32 10.45
C ASP A 21 -41.91 43.12 9.57
N LYS A 22 -41.22 44.21 9.18
CA LYS A 22 -39.96 44.12 8.43
C LYS A 22 -38.88 43.42 9.25
N ARG A 23 -38.77 43.73 10.55
CA ARG A 23 -37.81 43.08 11.46
C ARG A 23 -38.14 41.60 11.69
N LYS A 24 -39.42 41.24 11.81
CA LYS A 24 -39.89 39.85 11.91
C LYS A 24 -39.57 39.06 10.64
N LYS A 25 -39.88 39.60 9.45
CA LYS A 25 -39.55 38.98 8.16
C LYS A 25 -38.04 38.78 8.00
N HIS A 26 -37.23 39.75 8.41
CA HIS A 26 -35.77 39.62 8.41
C HIS A 26 -35.29 38.52 9.37
N ALA A 27 -35.85 38.44 10.59
CA ALA A 27 -35.52 37.38 11.54
C ALA A 27 -35.85 35.99 10.97
N THR A 28 -37.08 35.77 10.48
CA THR A 28 -37.48 34.47 9.91
C THR A 28 -36.69 34.09 8.66
N SER A 29 -36.27 35.08 7.85
CA SER A 29 -35.39 34.84 6.69
C SER A 29 -34.00 34.40 7.15
N LEU A 30 -33.42 35.10 8.13
CA LEU A 30 -32.10 34.77 8.69
C LEU A 30 -32.09 33.41 9.41
N GLU A 31 -33.15 33.09 10.17
CA GLU A 31 -33.37 31.78 10.79
C GLU A 31 -33.41 30.66 9.73
N SER A 32 -34.10 30.89 8.61
CA SER A 32 -34.17 29.94 7.48
C SER A 32 -32.80 29.76 6.81
N SER A 33 -32.07 30.85 6.54
CA SER A 33 -30.72 30.78 5.95
C SER A 33 -29.72 30.08 6.87
N VAL A 34 -29.77 30.33 8.18
CA VAL A 34 -28.92 29.65 9.18
C VAL A 34 -29.27 28.17 9.28
N HIS A 35 -30.54 27.78 9.13
CA HIS A 35 -30.94 26.37 9.09
C HIS A 35 -30.40 25.67 7.84
N ALA A 36 -30.56 26.26 6.65
CA ALA A 36 -30.05 25.71 5.40
C ALA A 36 -28.52 25.58 5.41
N LEU A 37 -27.81 26.59 5.91
CA LEU A 37 -26.35 26.55 5.99
C LEU A 37 -25.85 25.47 6.96
N ARG A 38 -26.57 25.20 8.06
CA ARG A 38 -26.26 24.09 8.98
C ARG A 38 -26.46 22.72 8.36
N GLN A 39 -27.49 22.56 7.53
CA GLN A 39 -27.72 21.32 6.77
C GLN A 39 -26.59 21.06 5.78
N GLU A 40 -26.16 22.08 5.04
CA GLU A 40 -25.05 21.96 4.09
C GLU A 40 -23.71 21.70 4.81
N VAL A 41 -23.43 22.36 5.94
CA VAL A 41 -22.24 22.05 6.75
C VAL A 41 -22.25 20.60 7.23
N ALA A 42 -23.37 20.07 7.74
CA ALA A 42 -23.48 18.68 8.13
C ALA A 42 -23.23 17.72 6.96
N ARG A 43 -23.78 18.03 5.77
CA ARG A 43 -23.58 17.25 4.54
C ARG A 43 -22.12 17.28 4.07
N LEU A 44 -21.46 18.43 4.12
CA LEU A 44 -20.05 18.59 3.77
C LEU A 44 -19.12 17.91 4.78
N GLU A 45 -19.44 17.93 6.09
CA GLU A 45 -18.77 17.11 7.09
C GLU A 45 -18.92 15.62 6.78
N GLY A 46 -20.11 15.16 6.36
CA GLY A 46 -20.34 13.80 5.91
C GLY A 46 -19.41 13.38 4.76
N LYS A 47 -19.30 14.23 3.73
CA LYS A 47 -18.40 14.01 2.59
C LYS A 47 -16.93 14.00 3.02
N ARG A 48 -16.51 15.00 3.80
CA ARG A 48 -15.14 15.09 4.35
C ARG A 48 -14.79 13.86 5.17
N ASP A 49 -15.70 13.41 6.05
CA ASP A 49 -15.52 12.20 6.85
C ASP A 49 -15.29 10.97 5.97
N VAL A 50 -16.06 10.78 4.88
CA VAL A 50 -15.85 9.65 3.96
C VAL A 50 -14.54 9.78 3.21
N LEU A 51 -14.24 10.94 2.61
CA LEU A 51 -13.00 11.15 1.87
C LEU A 51 -11.75 11.01 2.76
N HIS A 52 -11.82 11.50 4.00
CA HIS A 52 -10.76 11.33 4.99
C HIS A 52 -10.62 9.86 5.42
N ASN A 53 -11.72 9.13 5.69
CA ASN A 53 -11.63 7.71 5.98
C ASN A 53 -11.15 6.88 4.78
N MET A 54 -11.48 7.25 3.54
CA MET A 54 -10.94 6.63 2.32
C MET A 54 -9.44 6.90 2.16
N LEU A 55 -8.98 8.13 2.40
CA LEU A 55 -7.57 8.49 2.41
C LEU A 55 -6.80 7.71 3.48
N MET A 56 -7.30 7.71 4.73
CA MET A 56 -6.72 6.94 5.82
C MET A 56 -6.76 5.43 5.54
N GLN A 57 -7.82 4.91 4.92
CA GLN A 57 -7.88 3.49 4.52
C GLN A 57 -6.91 3.17 3.38
N SER A 58 -6.68 4.05 2.41
CA SER A 58 -5.68 3.83 1.36
C SER A 58 -4.26 3.84 1.95
N ILE A 59 -3.99 4.74 2.91
CA ILE A 59 -2.73 4.79 3.67
C ILE A 59 -2.58 3.59 4.64
N VAL A 60 -3.68 3.00 5.13
CA VAL A 60 -3.66 1.81 6.01
C VAL A 60 -3.67 0.49 5.21
N MET A 61 -4.17 0.49 3.97
CA MET A 61 -4.07 -0.62 2.99
C MET A 61 -2.70 -0.66 2.30
N ASN A 62 -1.69 -0.01 2.89
CA ASN A 62 -0.30 0.12 2.40
C ASN A 62 0.51 -1.20 2.40
N GLU A 63 -0.15 -2.36 2.37
CA GLU A 63 0.42 -3.63 1.91
C GLU A 63 1.15 -3.46 0.56
N THR A 64 0.70 -2.52 -0.29
CA THR A 64 1.38 -2.22 -1.57
C THR A 64 2.32 -1.01 -1.51
N HIS A 65 2.07 0.06 -0.73
CA HIS A 65 3.00 1.21 -0.70
C HIS A 65 4.28 0.89 0.04
N SER A 66 4.22 0.49 1.31
CA SER A 66 5.42 0.22 2.10
C SER A 66 6.22 -0.93 1.50
N LEU A 67 5.56 -1.97 0.97
CA LEU A 67 6.24 -3.08 0.30
C LEU A 67 6.91 -2.67 -1.02
N ARG A 68 6.24 -1.90 -1.89
CA ARG A 68 6.91 -1.36 -3.10
C ARG A 68 8.02 -0.40 -2.75
N LEU A 69 7.84 0.47 -1.76
CA LEU A 69 8.85 1.40 -1.27
C LEU A 69 10.09 0.65 -0.75
N MET A 70 9.92 -0.50 -0.08
CA MET A 70 11.04 -1.37 0.28
C MET A 70 11.69 -2.05 -0.94
N GLY A 71 10.91 -2.46 -1.95
CA GLY A 71 11.45 -2.96 -3.22
C GLY A 71 12.27 -1.91 -3.97
N GLU A 72 11.74 -0.69 -4.07
CA GLU A 72 12.41 0.49 -4.64
C GLU A 72 13.69 0.84 -3.86
N TYR A 73 13.63 0.86 -2.52
CA TYR A 73 14.79 1.07 -1.65
C TYR A 73 15.88 0.00 -1.88
N VAL A 74 15.51 -1.29 -1.92
CA VAL A 74 16.50 -2.35 -2.18
C VAL A 74 17.08 -2.25 -3.59
N ARG A 75 16.29 -1.90 -4.61
CA ARG A 75 16.82 -1.65 -5.97
C ARG A 75 17.75 -0.43 -6.01
N MET A 76 17.40 0.65 -5.30
CA MET A 76 18.18 1.89 -5.20
C MET A 76 19.54 1.67 -4.53
N PHE A 77 19.60 0.78 -3.53
CA PHE A 77 20.78 0.47 -2.74
C PHE A 77 21.32 -0.95 -2.95
N GLU A 78 20.97 -1.60 -4.07
CA GLU A 78 21.37 -2.99 -4.38
C GLU A 78 22.90 -3.15 -4.39
N HIS A 79 23.63 -2.10 -4.77
CA HIS A 79 25.09 -2.05 -4.74
C HIS A 79 25.61 -0.97 -3.77
N GLY A 80 24.80 -0.63 -2.76
CA GLY A 80 25.15 0.39 -1.76
C GLY A 80 25.03 1.83 -2.26
N PHE A 81 25.61 2.77 -1.51
CA PHE A 81 25.82 4.12 -2.02
C PHE A 81 26.89 4.10 -3.12
N ARG A 82 26.54 4.64 -4.28
CA ARG A 82 27.42 4.74 -5.45
C ARG A 82 28.07 6.12 -5.48
N ALA A 83 29.31 6.21 -5.92
CA ALA A 83 30.04 7.46 -6.06
C ALA A 83 29.82 8.08 -7.46
N SER A 84 29.13 9.22 -7.54
CA SER A 84 29.03 10.17 -8.66
C SER A 84 27.78 11.06 -8.45
N ASP A 85 27.19 11.63 -9.50
CA ASP A 85 25.90 12.32 -9.42
C ASP A 85 24.76 11.42 -8.90
N GLU A 86 24.88 10.09 -9.05
CA GLU A 86 23.94 9.13 -8.46
C GLU A 86 23.85 9.24 -6.92
N THR A 87 24.92 9.68 -6.23
CA THR A 87 24.90 9.89 -4.77
C THR A 87 23.85 10.93 -4.37
N ARG A 88 23.69 12.01 -5.16
CA ARG A 88 22.69 13.06 -4.91
C ARG A 88 21.26 12.54 -5.09
N TYR A 89 21.05 11.65 -6.05
CA TYR A 89 19.75 11.03 -6.29
C TYR A 89 19.39 10.03 -5.19
N GLN A 90 20.35 9.19 -4.76
CA GLN A 90 20.18 8.30 -3.62
C GLN A 90 19.89 9.06 -2.31
N GLU A 91 20.57 10.19 -2.06
CA GLU A 91 20.29 11.05 -0.90
C GLU A 91 18.90 11.71 -0.99
N SER A 92 18.56 12.29 -2.14
CA SER A 92 17.25 12.93 -2.36
C SER A 92 16.10 11.93 -2.24
N PHE A 93 16.31 10.68 -2.61
CA PHE A 93 15.35 9.60 -2.40
C PHE A 93 15.14 9.36 -0.90
N LEU A 94 16.20 9.19 -0.10
CA LEU A 94 16.08 9.01 1.35
C LEU A 94 15.34 10.18 2.02
N ARG A 95 15.68 11.44 1.70
CA ARG A 95 14.96 12.62 2.22
C ARG A 95 13.50 12.71 1.79
N SER A 96 13.13 12.10 0.66
CA SER A 96 11.72 12.01 0.25
C SER A 96 10.93 10.95 1.04
N ILE A 97 11.58 9.91 1.57
CA ILE A 97 10.92 8.75 2.21
C ILE A 97 11.10 8.65 3.73
N MET A 98 12.05 9.37 4.33
CA MET A 98 12.32 9.38 5.78
C MET A 98 11.99 10.74 6.40
N HIS A 99 11.60 10.76 7.67
CA HIS A 99 11.45 11.98 8.46
C HIS A 99 12.85 12.54 8.82
N GLU A 100 13.01 13.86 8.94
CA GLU A 100 14.34 14.45 9.23
C GLU A 100 14.82 14.05 10.65
N ASP A 101 13.91 14.05 11.64
CA ASP A 101 14.16 13.59 13.01
C ASP A 101 14.06 12.05 13.20
N MET A 102 14.23 11.25 12.14
CA MET A 102 14.02 9.80 12.21
C MET A 102 14.95 9.08 13.21
N ILE A 103 14.43 8.03 13.84
CA ILE A 103 15.15 7.23 14.84
C ILE A 103 15.91 6.08 14.18
N PHE A 104 17.22 6.00 14.38
CA PHE A 104 18.09 4.90 13.95
C PHE A 104 18.99 4.46 15.12
N HIS A 105 18.69 3.31 15.74
CA HIS A 105 19.40 2.78 16.93
C HIS A 105 19.60 3.81 18.08
N GLY A 106 18.65 4.73 18.26
CA GLY A 106 18.71 5.79 19.28
C GLY A 106 19.40 7.09 18.84
N ILE A 107 19.79 7.20 17.57
CA ILE A 107 20.17 8.46 16.91
C ILE A 107 18.92 9.07 16.27
N HIS A 108 18.67 10.36 16.45
CA HIS A 108 17.43 11.05 16.04
C HIS A 108 17.65 12.03 14.86
N THR A 109 18.40 11.62 13.83
CA THR A 109 18.78 12.49 12.71
C THR A 109 19.00 11.73 11.40
N LEU A 110 18.28 12.12 10.35
CA LEU A 110 18.40 11.59 9.00
C LEU A 110 19.80 11.80 8.40
N ASP A 111 20.41 12.98 8.58
CA ASP A 111 21.77 13.27 8.13
C ASP A 111 22.80 12.26 8.68
N THR A 112 22.64 11.87 9.94
CA THR A 112 23.54 10.91 10.60
C THR A 112 23.27 9.48 10.12
N PHE A 113 22.00 9.12 9.89
CA PHE A 113 21.67 7.85 9.22
C PHE A 113 22.30 7.77 7.81
N ILE A 114 22.16 8.83 7.00
CA ILE A 114 22.73 8.91 5.65
C ILE A 114 24.25 8.73 5.69
N ALA A 115 24.95 9.48 6.54
CA ALA A 115 26.42 9.39 6.67
C ALA A 115 26.87 7.98 7.11
N ILE A 116 26.17 7.37 8.07
CA ILE A 116 26.45 6.00 8.55
C ILE A 116 26.21 4.98 7.43
N PHE A 117 25.10 5.09 6.70
CA PHE A 117 24.74 4.16 5.63
C PHE A 117 25.66 4.30 4.40
N GLN A 118 26.13 5.53 4.09
CA GLN A 118 27.20 5.79 3.12
C GLN A 118 28.50 5.09 3.55
N GLN A 119 28.92 5.24 4.81
CA GLN A 119 30.16 4.62 5.31
C GLN A 119 30.10 3.08 5.28
N TYR A 120 29.00 2.47 5.73
CA TYR A 120 28.89 1.00 5.76
C TYR A 120 28.77 0.36 4.38
N THR A 121 28.22 1.06 3.38
CA THR A 121 28.06 0.49 2.04
C THR A 121 29.27 0.72 1.12
N SER A 122 30.00 1.84 1.30
CA SER A 122 31.17 2.19 0.47
C SER A 122 32.51 1.56 0.90
N THR A 123 32.61 1.04 2.14
CA THR A 123 33.85 0.45 2.69
C THR A 123 34.20 -0.95 2.17
N HIS A 124 33.38 -1.48 1.25
CA HIS A 124 33.48 -2.83 0.69
C HIS A 124 33.67 -2.83 -0.83
N SER A 125 34.66 -3.58 -1.31
CA SER A 125 34.63 -4.04 -2.70
C SER A 125 33.46 -5.02 -2.87
N ASN A 126 32.57 -4.78 -3.84
CA ASN A 126 31.43 -5.66 -4.13
C ASN A 126 30.47 -5.85 -2.93
N PHE A 127 29.97 -4.75 -2.38
CA PHE A 127 28.77 -4.76 -1.53
C PHE A 127 27.54 -5.09 -2.39
N THR A 128 26.64 -5.93 -1.88
CA THR A 128 25.34 -6.23 -2.49
C THR A 128 24.24 -6.38 -1.44
N MET A 129 23.04 -5.86 -1.72
CA MET A 129 21.84 -5.98 -0.90
C MET A 129 20.75 -6.70 -1.70
N ARG A 130 20.41 -7.94 -1.31
CA ARG A 130 19.38 -8.73 -2.01
C ARG A 130 18.09 -8.86 -1.18
N TYR A 131 16.95 -8.53 -1.79
CA TYR A 131 15.61 -8.70 -1.23
C TYR A 131 15.29 -10.18 -0.97
N LEU A 132 14.67 -10.50 0.18
CA LEU A 132 14.12 -11.83 0.47
C LEU A 132 12.59 -11.77 0.69
N SER A 133 12.11 -10.93 1.61
CA SER A 133 10.69 -10.64 1.86
C SER A 133 10.50 -9.31 2.58
N CYS A 134 9.34 -8.65 2.43
CA CYS A 134 8.83 -7.65 3.38
C CYS A 134 7.52 -8.20 3.94
N ASP A 135 7.43 -8.29 5.26
CA ASP A 135 6.21 -8.66 5.97
C ASP A 135 5.67 -7.38 6.63
N VAL A 136 4.48 -6.92 6.20
CA VAL A 136 3.86 -5.68 6.74
C VAL A 136 2.97 -6.04 7.91
N ILE A 137 3.22 -5.41 9.06
CA ILE A 137 2.46 -5.55 10.30
C ILE A 137 1.95 -4.16 10.68
N LYS A 138 0.69 -4.09 11.11
CA LYS A 138 0.09 -2.88 11.67
C LYS A 138 -0.03 -3.05 13.17
N ASP A 139 0.35 -2.05 13.96
CA ASP A 139 0.06 -2.09 15.39
C ASP A 139 -1.44 -1.79 15.64
N GLU A 140 -2.10 -2.64 16.42
CA GLU A 140 -3.51 -2.51 16.75
C GLU A 140 -3.76 -1.73 18.06
N PHE A 141 -2.72 -1.46 18.86
CA PHE A 141 -2.83 -1.03 20.25
C PHE A 141 -2.41 0.43 20.50
N ASP A 142 -1.29 0.91 19.93
CA ASP A 142 -0.79 2.28 20.23
C ASP A 142 -1.19 3.34 19.18
N GLY A 143 -1.70 2.89 18.02
CA GLY A 143 -2.47 3.72 17.10
C GLY A 143 -1.70 4.38 15.95
N HIS A 144 -2.04 3.93 14.74
CA HIS A 144 -1.71 4.51 13.42
C HIS A 144 -0.36 4.14 12.78
N ASP A 145 0.64 3.71 13.54
CA ASP A 145 1.94 3.34 12.96
C ASP A 145 1.89 1.99 12.21
N ILE A 146 2.56 1.94 11.05
CA ILE A 146 2.71 0.74 10.20
C ILE A 146 4.18 0.31 10.23
N SER A 147 4.45 -0.99 10.31
CA SER A 147 5.81 -1.54 10.33
C SER A 147 6.05 -2.57 9.22
N CYS A 148 6.99 -2.35 8.29
CA CYS A 148 7.51 -3.43 7.45
C CYS A 148 8.72 -4.09 8.11
N THR A 149 8.67 -5.41 8.25
CA THR A 149 9.83 -6.26 8.53
C THR A 149 10.43 -6.74 7.21
N LEU A 150 11.45 -6.04 6.73
CA LEU A 150 12.20 -6.34 5.51
C LEU A 150 13.36 -7.30 5.81
N LYS A 151 13.28 -8.51 5.26
CA LYS A 151 14.34 -9.51 5.30
C LYS A 151 15.24 -9.38 4.06
N LEU A 152 16.55 -9.30 4.30
CA LEU A 152 17.59 -9.08 3.31
C LEU A 152 18.69 -10.12 3.43
N LEU A 153 19.42 -10.35 2.34
CA LEU A 153 20.76 -10.93 2.37
C LEU A 153 21.76 -9.89 1.88
N ILE A 154 22.59 -9.39 2.78
CA ILE A 154 23.76 -8.58 2.42
C ILE A 154 24.88 -9.54 2.05
N THR A 155 25.53 -9.38 0.89
CA THR A 155 26.79 -10.08 0.62
C THR A 155 27.87 -9.07 0.27
N GLN A 156 29.04 -9.22 0.89
CA GLN A 156 30.10 -8.23 0.80
C GLN A 156 31.47 -8.90 0.91
N ARG A 157 32.46 -8.40 0.17
CA ARG A 157 33.84 -8.88 0.29
C ARG A 157 34.52 -8.16 1.45
N MET A 158 35.17 -8.93 2.32
CA MET A 158 35.91 -8.43 3.47
C MET A 158 37.17 -7.68 3.01
N SER A 159 37.32 -6.43 3.43
CA SER A 159 38.49 -5.58 3.17
C SER A 159 39.19 -5.21 4.49
N ARG A 160 40.44 -4.74 4.44
CA ARG A 160 41.12 -4.23 5.65
C ARG A 160 40.41 -2.99 6.21
N SER A 161 39.71 -2.23 5.35
CA SER A 161 38.85 -1.12 5.74
C SER A 161 37.60 -1.62 6.48
N SER A 162 36.87 -2.61 5.95
CA SER A 162 35.67 -3.12 6.62
C SER A 162 35.97 -3.83 7.95
N ILE A 163 37.12 -4.51 8.04
CA ILE A 163 37.61 -5.04 9.33
C ILE A 163 37.88 -3.88 10.29
N SER A 164 38.51 -2.79 9.84
CA SER A 164 38.69 -1.58 10.65
C SER A 164 37.38 -0.91 11.09
N THR A 165 36.30 -1.03 10.30
CA THR A 165 35.00 -0.41 10.60
C THR A 165 34.18 -1.24 11.60
N TYR A 166 34.03 -2.55 11.39
CA TYR A 166 33.21 -3.40 12.27
C TYR A 166 34.00 -4.00 13.45
N TYR A 167 35.29 -4.31 13.25
CA TYR A 167 36.12 -5.08 14.18
C TYR A 167 37.53 -4.47 14.32
N PRO A 168 37.68 -3.18 14.70
CA PRO A 168 38.99 -2.53 14.78
C PRO A 168 39.97 -3.26 15.72
N HIS A 169 39.47 -3.97 16.72
CA HIS A 169 40.28 -4.81 17.62
C HIS A 169 40.91 -6.03 16.93
N VAL A 170 40.36 -6.52 15.81
CA VAL A 170 40.95 -7.64 15.03
C VAL A 170 42.24 -7.20 14.32
N LEU A 171 42.45 -5.90 14.08
CA LEU A 171 43.64 -5.38 13.41
C LEU A 171 44.96 -5.62 14.17
N CYS A 172 44.93 -5.99 15.46
CA CYS A 172 46.13 -6.41 16.18
C CYS A 172 46.58 -7.84 15.85
N ASN A 173 45.71 -8.65 15.23
CA ASN A 173 45.99 -10.02 14.83
C ASN A 173 46.04 -10.13 13.30
N GLU A 174 47.19 -9.77 12.72
CA GLU A 174 47.35 -9.74 11.26
C GLU A 174 47.12 -11.13 10.62
N ALA A 175 47.38 -12.24 11.32
CA ALA A 175 47.08 -13.58 10.80
C ALA A 175 45.56 -13.79 10.62
N LEU A 176 44.73 -13.32 11.55
CA LEU A 176 43.26 -13.34 11.42
C LEU A 176 42.78 -12.34 10.35
N VAL A 177 43.41 -11.16 10.26
CA VAL A 177 43.13 -10.16 9.20
C VAL A 177 43.37 -10.75 7.81
N GLN A 178 44.55 -11.34 7.55
CA GLN A 178 44.88 -12.00 6.29
C GLN A 178 43.99 -13.23 6.02
N THR A 179 43.51 -13.92 7.07
CA THR A 179 42.53 -15.00 6.91
C THR A 179 41.16 -14.49 6.43
N LEU A 180 40.75 -13.30 6.88
CA LEU A 180 39.45 -12.69 6.56
C LEU A 180 39.44 -11.92 5.24
N ILE A 181 40.50 -11.17 4.93
CA ILE A 181 40.58 -10.31 3.73
C ILE A 181 40.31 -11.12 2.45
N GLY A 182 39.54 -10.52 1.54
CA GLY A 182 39.26 -11.11 0.23
C GLY A 182 38.22 -12.22 0.22
N ARG A 183 37.79 -12.74 1.38
CA ARG A 183 36.62 -13.65 1.48
C ARG A 183 35.32 -12.87 1.32
N THR A 184 34.30 -13.50 0.75
CA THR A 184 32.93 -12.97 0.74
C THR A 184 32.18 -13.49 1.96
N ILE A 185 31.53 -12.60 2.71
CA ILE A 185 30.61 -12.94 3.79
C ILE A 185 29.17 -12.69 3.34
N SER A 186 28.26 -13.60 3.71
CA SER A 186 26.82 -13.47 3.47
C SER A 186 26.10 -13.30 4.80
N ILE A 187 25.41 -12.19 4.99
CA ILE A 187 24.83 -11.74 6.25
C ILE A 187 23.31 -11.61 6.08
N PRO A 188 22.52 -12.55 6.63
CA PRO A 188 21.09 -12.34 6.81
C PRO A 188 20.84 -11.10 7.67
N GLN A 189 19.95 -10.23 7.22
CA GLN A 189 19.59 -9.00 7.91
C GLN A 189 18.06 -8.87 7.99
N THR A 190 17.57 -8.47 9.15
CA THR A 190 16.17 -8.09 9.36
C THR A 190 16.13 -6.60 9.67
N SER A 191 15.58 -5.81 8.76
CA SER A 191 15.31 -4.39 8.91
C SER A 191 13.84 -4.17 9.26
N ILE A 192 13.53 -3.34 10.25
CA ILE A 192 12.17 -2.96 10.64
C ILE A 192 12.03 -1.46 10.41
N PHE A 193 11.06 -1.06 9.59
CA PHE A 193 10.78 0.32 9.25
C PHE A 193 9.38 0.70 9.72
N THR A 194 9.29 1.65 10.66
CA THR A 194 8.04 2.22 11.16
C THR A 194 7.69 3.48 10.38
N PHE A 195 6.44 3.57 9.94
CA PHE A 195 5.90 4.65 9.10
C PHE A 195 4.86 5.49 9.85
N ASP A 196 4.92 6.81 9.65
CA ASP A 196 3.91 7.76 10.12
C ASP A 196 2.62 7.76 9.26
N GLN A 197 1.67 8.58 9.67
CA GLN A 197 0.38 8.81 8.99
C GLN A 197 0.50 9.45 7.61
N GLN A 198 1.69 9.94 7.23
CA GLN A 198 2.00 10.53 5.94
C GLN A 198 2.75 9.53 5.03
N GLY A 199 3.12 8.35 5.54
CA GLY A 199 3.86 7.32 4.82
C GLY A 199 5.38 7.54 4.80
N LYS A 200 5.93 8.44 5.64
CA LYS A 200 7.36 8.61 5.84
C LYS A 200 7.87 7.69 6.95
N ILE A 201 9.11 7.21 6.82
CA ILE A 201 9.81 6.40 7.81
C ILE A 201 10.21 7.30 8.99
N ILE A 202 9.69 7.02 10.17
CA ILE A 202 10.01 7.71 11.43
C ILE A 202 10.99 6.93 12.31
N GLN A 203 11.07 5.60 12.13
CA GLN A 203 12.04 4.75 12.84
C GLN A 203 12.54 3.64 11.92
N TYR A 204 13.84 3.37 12.00
CA TYR A 204 14.50 2.26 11.32
C TYR A 204 15.41 1.52 12.31
N ASP A 205 15.03 0.29 12.66
CA ASP A 205 15.88 -0.65 13.36
C ASP A 205 16.43 -1.70 12.38
N THR A 206 17.68 -2.14 12.58
CA THR A 206 18.21 -3.31 11.86
C THR A 206 18.96 -4.26 12.77
N GLN A 207 18.77 -5.55 12.51
CA GLN A 207 19.46 -6.68 13.14
C GLN A 207 20.19 -7.47 12.06
N MET A 208 21.53 -7.42 12.08
CA MET A 208 22.39 -8.16 11.17
C MET A 208 22.93 -9.42 11.86
N ALA A 209 22.79 -10.59 11.24
CA ALA A 209 23.24 -11.88 11.77
C ALA A 209 24.77 -12.08 11.65
N MET A 210 25.55 -11.05 11.99
CA MET A 210 27.00 -10.99 11.82
C MET A 210 27.74 -12.16 12.49
N ILE A 211 27.30 -12.54 13.71
CA ILE A 211 27.93 -13.63 14.48
C ILE A 211 27.82 -14.96 13.73
N PRO A 212 26.64 -15.55 13.44
CA PRO A 212 26.55 -16.81 12.70
C PRO A 212 27.19 -16.74 11.30
N SER A 213 27.15 -15.59 10.62
CA SER A 213 27.87 -15.41 9.34
C SER A 213 29.39 -15.46 9.47
N LEU A 214 29.96 -14.93 10.56
CA LEU A 214 31.40 -15.04 10.86
C LEU A 214 31.76 -16.43 11.39
N LEU A 215 30.88 -17.06 12.17
CA LEU A 215 31.05 -18.46 12.62
C LEU A 215 31.09 -19.42 11.42
N GLN A 216 30.23 -19.21 10.43
CA GLN A 216 30.26 -19.96 9.16
C GLN A 216 31.54 -19.69 8.33
N LEU A 217 32.17 -18.52 8.50
CA LEU A 217 33.38 -18.11 7.81
C LEU A 217 34.68 -18.57 8.50
N LEU A 218 34.65 -18.79 9.82
CA LEU A 218 35.81 -19.01 10.70
C LEU A 218 35.83 -20.39 11.40
N GLY A 219 34.68 -20.96 11.74
CA GLY A 219 34.54 -22.34 12.24
C GLY A 219 34.58 -22.58 13.75
N SER A 220 34.65 -21.57 14.62
CA SER A 220 34.67 -21.77 16.10
C SER A 220 33.96 -20.65 16.88
N LEU A 221 33.47 -20.94 18.11
CA LEU A 221 32.26 -20.32 18.70
C LEU A 221 32.47 -19.39 19.94
N GLU A 222 33.69 -19.06 20.34
CA GLU A 222 33.97 -18.78 21.77
C GLU A 222 33.77 -17.33 22.30
N LEU A 223 33.25 -16.35 21.52
CA LEU A 223 33.51 -14.91 21.80
C LEU A 223 32.31 -13.93 21.93
N THR A 224 31.13 -14.28 22.49
CA THR A 224 30.05 -13.28 22.76
C THR A 224 29.13 -13.56 23.96
N THR A 225 28.99 -12.62 24.93
CA THR A 225 27.84 -12.52 25.90
C THR A 225 27.86 -11.24 26.80
N PHE A 226 26.72 -10.52 27.02
CA PHE A 226 26.47 -9.59 28.18
C PHE A 226 24.96 -9.19 28.39
N ARG A 227 24.57 -8.40 29.43
CA ARG A 227 23.20 -8.44 30.09
C ARG A 227 22.71 -7.17 30.90
N LYS A 228 21.37 -6.85 31.03
CA LYS A 228 20.68 -5.92 32.03
C LYS A 228 19.10 -5.87 32.00
N SER A 229 18.37 -5.33 33.02
CA SER A 229 16.84 -5.16 33.11
C SER A 229 16.26 -4.47 34.41
N VAL A 230 15.07 -3.78 34.47
CA VAL A 230 14.30 -3.39 35.74
C VAL A 230 12.73 -3.09 35.67
N LEU A 231 12.09 -2.13 36.39
CA LEU A 231 10.64 -2.01 36.86
C LEU A 231 10.03 -0.54 36.86
N LEU A 232 8.85 -0.05 37.39
CA LEU A 232 7.74 -0.41 38.37
C LEU A 232 6.41 0.48 38.21
N VAL A 233 5.40 0.55 39.14
CA VAL A 233 4.01 1.17 38.98
C VAL A 233 3.25 1.69 40.27
N THR A 234 2.12 2.50 40.21
CA THR A 234 1.25 3.04 41.35
C THR A 234 -0.18 3.61 40.94
N MET A 235 -1.18 3.93 41.85
CA MET A 235 -2.63 4.29 41.52
C MET A 235 -3.43 5.53 42.21
N PRO A 236 -4.53 5.46 43.05
CA PRO A 236 -5.86 6.16 42.80
C PRO A 236 -6.63 7.03 43.89
N PRO A 237 -7.81 7.72 43.61
CA PRO A 237 -8.51 8.76 44.46
C PRO A 237 -10.00 8.52 44.99
N SER A 238 -10.75 9.52 45.57
CA SER A 238 -12.07 9.35 46.33
C SER A 238 -13.23 10.46 46.29
N LYS A 239 -14.22 10.50 47.25
CA LYS A 239 -15.63 11.11 47.18
C LYS A 239 -16.23 11.72 48.53
N ARG A 240 -17.38 12.50 48.55
CA ARG A 240 -18.29 12.78 49.75
C ARG A 240 -19.69 13.51 49.49
N SER A 241 -20.53 13.83 50.52
CA SER A 241 -21.93 14.46 50.49
C SER A 241 -22.34 15.10 51.89
N LYS A 242 -23.52 15.68 52.33
CA LYS A 242 -24.98 15.79 51.95
C LYS A 242 -25.73 17.02 52.66
N SER A 243 -27.08 17.08 52.87
CA SER A 243 -27.91 18.22 53.43
C SER A 243 -29.14 17.86 54.37
N SER A 244 -29.95 18.83 54.90
CA SER A 244 -31.06 18.67 55.92
C SER A 244 -32.35 19.59 55.80
N MET A 245 -33.24 19.72 56.84
CA MET A 245 -34.70 20.11 56.76
C MET A 245 -35.35 20.89 57.97
N PHE A 246 -36.67 21.23 57.97
CA PHE A 246 -37.42 22.25 58.80
C PHE A 246 -38.67 21.77 59.63
N GLN A 247 -39.34 22.68 60.41
CA GLN A 247 -40.42 22.39 61.42
C GLN A 247 -41.48 23.52 61.68
N SER A 248 -42.76 23.43 61.20
CA SER A 248 -43.99 24.08 61.80
C SER A 248 -45.27 23.86 60.95
N GLU A 249 -46.49 24.10 61.47
CA GLU A 249 -47.78 23.84 60.79
C GLU A 249 -48.32 25.00 59.93
N GLU A 250 -48.27 26.25 60.41
CA GLU A 250 -48.54 27.41 59.53
C GLU A 250 -47.47 27.54 58.45
N GLU A 251 -46.22 27.19 58.79
CA GLU A 251 -45.17 26.98 57.80
C GLU A 251 -45.59 25.91 56.79
N LYS A 252 -46.10 24.74 57.19
CA LYS A 252 -46.61 23.73 56.24
C LYS A 252 -47.73 24.28 55.35
N ILE A 253 -48.66 25.10 55.83
CA ILE A 253 -49.74 25.66 54.98
C ILE A 253 -49.19 26.69 53.98
N LEU A 254 -48.30 27.58 54.42
CA LEU A 254 -47.64 28.55 53.53
C LEU A 254 -46.68 27.86 52.56
N HIS A 255 -45.95 26.85 53.02
CA HIS A 255 -45.12 25.94 52.25
C HIS A 255 -45.98 25.13 51.25
N GLN A 256 -47.19 24.69 51.59
CA GLN A 256 -48.12 24.04 50.66
C GLN A 256 -48.66 25.00 49.59
N ARG A 257 -48.97 26.26 49.92
CA ARG A 257 -49.34 27.27 48.91
C ARG A 257 -48.15 27.61 48.00
N ARG A 258 -46.95 27.77 48.57
CA ARG A 258 -45.68 27.90 47.84
C ARG A 258 -45.41 26.66 46.98
N LEU A 259 -45.63 25.44 47.47
CA LEU A 259 -45.50 24.18 46.74
C LEU A 259 -46.50 24.08 45.60
N ARG A 260 -47.76 24.48 45.75
CA ARG A 260 -48.75 24.46 44.65
C ARG A 260 -48.35 25.43 43.54
N ALA A 261 -47.96 26.66 43.89
CA ALA A 261 -47.45 27.63 42.91
C ALA A 261 -46.12 27.20 42.29
N SER A 262 -45.21 26.61 43.08
CA SER A 262 -43.93 26.07 42.64
C SER A 262 -44.11 24.85 41.74
N ASN A 263 -45.01 23.93 42.07
CA ASN A 263 -45.34 22.76 41.27
C ASN A 263 -46.04 23.15 39.96
N GLN A 264 -46.89 24.19 39.95
CA GLN A 264 -47.46 24.71 38.70
C GLN A 264 -46.37 25.35 37.83
N ARG A 265 -45.47 26.16 38.40
CA ARG A 265 -44.31 26.71 37.70
C ARG A 265 -43.36 25.61 37.22
N ALA A 266 -43.12 24.59 38.02
CA ALA A 266 -42.29 23.43 37.70
C ALA A 266 -42.97 22.52 36.67
N HIS A 267 -44.29 22.44 36.60
CA HIS A 267 -45.01 21.73 35.55
C HIS A 267 -44.92 22.48 34.22
N VAL A 268 -45.09 23.81 34.22
CA VAL A 268 -44.85 24.66 33.05
C VAL A 268 -43.39 24.58 32.61
N ALA A 269 -42.43 24.65 33.54
CA ALA A 269 -41.01 24.53 33.28
C ALA A 269 -40.64 23.13 32.76
N ARG A 270 -41.15 22.04 33.34
CA ARG A 270 -40.98 20.66 32.83
C ARG A 270 -41.58 20.51 31.42
N ARG A 271 -42.69 21.17 31.11
CA ARG A 271 -43.28 21.17 29.76
C ARG A 271 -42.43 21.97 28.77
N GLN A 272 -41.95 23.14 29.16
CA GLN A 272 -41.04 23.97 28.34
C GLN A 272 -39.70 23.27 28.12
N GLN A 273 -39.15 22.65 29.16
CA GLN A 273 -37.96 21.81 29.13
C GLN A 273 -38.17 20.62 28.19
N LYS A 274 -39.26 19.84 28.35
CA LYS A 274 -39.57 18.73 27.43
C LYS A 274 -39.73 19.18 25.98
N ILE A 275 -40.29 20.37 25.73
CA ILE A 275 -40.36 20.96 24.38
C ILE A 275 -38.95 21.32 23.88
N ALA A 276 -38.12 21.98 24.69
CA ALA A 276 -36.74 22.32 24.34
C ALA A 276 -35.86 21.08 24.10
N ASP A 277 -36.01 20.04 24.91
CA ASP A 277 -35.33 18.75 24.78
C ASP A 277 -35.76 18.04 23.49
N LEU A 278 -37.05 18.02 23.17
CA LEU A 278 -37.56 17.47 21.90
C LEU A 278 -37.07 18.29 20.70
N THR A 279 -37.08 19.62 20.76
CA THR A 279 -36.52 20.48 19.70
C THR A 279 -35.01 20.23 19.53
N LYS A 280 -34.27 20.04 20.63
CA LYS A 280 -32.85 19.68 20.59
C LYS A 280 -32.62 18.30 19.96
N GLN A 281 -33.46 17.31 20.28
CA GLN A 281 -33.40 15.97 19.68
C GLN A 281 -33.73 15.99 18.19
N VAL A 282 -34.78 16.70 17.76
CA VAL A 282 -35.14 16.85 16.34
C VAL A 282 -34.02 17.56 15.56
N ASN A 283 -33.43 18.62 16.11
CA ASN A 283 -32.32 19.32 15.48
C ASN A 283 -31.05 18.44 15.37
N ALA A 284 -30.77 17.62 16.39
CA ALA A 284 -29.64 16.68 16.36
C ALA A 284 -29.86 15.54 15.36
N LEU A 285 -31.09 15.00 15.28
CA LEU A 285 -31.45 13.96 14.31
C LEU A 285 -31.36 14.51 12.87
N ALA A 286 -31.90 15.71 12.62
CA ALA A 286 -31.81 16.36 11.31
C ALA A 286 -30.36 16.62 10.88
N TYR A 287 -29.48 17.04 11.80
CA TYR A 287 -28.05 17.16 11.56
C TYR A 287 -27.45 15.82 11.12
N GLU A 288 -27.73 14.74 11.86
CA GLU A 288 -27.18 13.43 11.56
C GLU A 288 -27.74 12.84 10.25
N THR A 289 -29.01 13.07 9.91
CA THR A 289 -29.57 12.70 8.60
C THR A 289 -28.82 13.40 7.47
N ASN A 290 -28.63 14.72 7.53
CA ASN A 290 -27.92 15.46 6.49
C ASN A 290 -26.44 15.03 6.39
N ARG A 291 -25.81 14.70 7.53
CA ARG A 291 -24.46 14.13 7.58
C ARG A 291 -24.39 12.75 6.93
N LEU A 292 -25.33 11.86 7.22
CA LEU A 292 -25.43 10.52 6.62
C LEU A 292 -25.77 10.57 5.13
N GLU A 293 -26.59 11.53 4.70
CA GLU A 293 -26.84 11.81 3.27
C GLU A 293 -25.56 12.28 2.58
N GLY A 294 -24.77 13.16 3.20
CA GLY A 294 -23.44 13.53 2.71
C GLY A 294 -22.48 12.34 2.59
N LYS A 295 -22.48 11.43 3.57
CA LYS A 295 -21.71 10.17 3.52
C LYS A 295 -22.17 9.28 2.36
N LYS A 296 -23.48 9.07 2.23
CA LYS A 296 -24.11 8.29 1.15
C LYS A 296 -23.80 8.87 -0.23
N GLU A 297 -23.97 10.19 -0.41
CA GLU A 297 -23.62 10.88 -1.65
C GLU A 297 -22.16 10.58 -2.03
N SER A 298 -21.21 10.78 -1.11
CA SER A 298 -19.80 10.51 -1.36
C SER A 298 -19.56 9.04 -1.75
N LEU A 299 -20.12 8.09 -0.99
CA LEU A 299 -20.01 6.65 -1.26
C LEU A 299 -20.67 6.20 -2.58
N SER A 300 -21.61 7.00 -3.12
CA SER A 300 -22.27 6.72 -4.40
C SER A 300 -21.67 7.47 -5.60
N ALA A 301 -21.04 8.62 -5.36
CA ALA A 301 -20.44 9.47 -6.37
C ALA A 301 -18.94 9.19 -6.58
N THR A 302 -18.27 8.58 -5.60
CA THR A 302 -16.96 7.94 -5.77
C THR A 302 -17.18 6.56 -6.40
N PRO A 303 -16.78 6.32 -7.67
CA PRO A 303 -16.65 4.97 -8.18
C PRO A 303 -15.56 4.24 -7.39
N TRP A 304 -15.54 2.90 -7.43
CA TRP A 304 -14.49 2.11 -6.76
C TRP A 304 -13.08 2.26 -7.41
N LYS A 305 -12.94 3.22 -8.34
CA LYS A 305 -11.71 3.71 -8.95
C LYS A 305 -11.02 4.74 -8.03
N SER A 306 -10.42 4.26 -6.94
CA SER A 306 -9.57 5.11 -6.07
C SER A 306 -8.42 5.71 -6.89
N VAL A 307 -8.18 7.02 -6.79
CA VAL A 307 -7.16 7.75 -7.57
C VAL A 307 -5.79 7.72 -6.86
N TYR A 308 -5.44 6.57 -6.30
CA TYR A 308 -4.11 6.26 -5.80
C TYR A 308 -3.59 5.05 -6.58
N LEU A 309 -2.58 5.27 -7.44
CA LEU A 309 -2.13 4.40 -8.55
C LEU A 309 -1.82 2.92 -8.21
N ASN A 310 -1.87 2.53 -6.93
CA ASN A 310 -1.36 1.25 -6.43
C ASN A 310 -2.32 0.52 -5.48
N ASP A 311 -3.56 1.00 -5.34
CA ASP A 311 -4.63 0.31 -4.60
C ASP A 311 -5.79 -0.14 -5.53
N HIS A 312 -5.52 -0.18 -6.85
CA HIS A 312 -6.46 -0.73 -7.81
C HIS A 312 -6.63 -2.24 -7.60
N GLN A 313 -7.89 -2.69 -7.56
CA GLN A 313 -8.26 -4.11 -7.54
C GLN A 313 -7.57 -4.90 -8.68
N ALA A 314 -7.35 -4.26 -9.83
CA ALA A 314 -6.53 -4.73 -10.94
C ALA A 314 -5.11 -5.19 -10.52
N VAL A 315 -4.34 -4.34 -9.84
CA VAL A 315 -2.96 -4.63 -9.39
C VAL A 315 -2.95 -5.79 -8.38
N LYS A 316 -3.91 -5.82 -7.45
CA LYS A 316 -4.07 -6.93 -6.50
C LYS A 316 -4.42 -8.27 -7.21
N ARG A 317 -5.28 -8.25 -8.23
CA ARG A 317 -5.56 -9.43 -9.09
C ARG A 317 -4.32 -9.88 -9.88
N VAL A 318 -3.52 -8.95 -10.39
CA VAL A 318 -2.26 -9.23 -11.10
C VAL A 318 -1.22 -9.88 -10.18
N HIS A 319 -1.05 -9.41 -8.95
CA HIS A 319 -0.13 -10.05 -7.99
C HIS A 319 -0.57 -11.48 -7.64
N GLU A 320 -1.86 -11.73 -7.38
CA GLU A 320 -2.34 -13.09 -7.13
C GLU A 320 -2.24 -13.99 -8.37
N TYR A 321 -2.41 -13.46 -9.59
CA TYR A 321 -2.11 -14.20 -10.82
C TYR A 321 -0.62 -14.63 -10.88
N LEU A 322 0.31 -13.68 -10.68
CA LEU A 322 1.76 -13.96 -10.72
C LEU A 322 2.19 -14.98 -9.65
N LYS A 323 1.54 -14.95 -8.48
CA LYS A 323 1.74 -15.88 -7.37
C LYS A 323 1.18 -17.27 -7.68
N MET A 324 -0.05 -17.35 -8.17
CA MET A 324 -0.75 -18.61 -8.48
C MET A 324 -0.18 -19.32 -9.73
N PHE A 325 0.35 -18.56 -10.70
CA PHE A 325 0.99 -19.09 -11.91
C PHE A 325 2.52 -18.97 -11.89
N ARG A 326 3.12 -18.79 -10.70
CA ARG A 326 4.58 -18.74 -10.49
C ARG A 326 5.32 -19.94 -11.10
N TYR A 327 4.69 -21.11 -11.13
CA TYR A 327 5.22 -22.34 -11.74
C TYR A 327 4.37 -22.79 -12.95
N GLY A 328 3.68 -21.85 -13.60
CA GLY A 328 2.81 -22.10 -14.74
C GLY A 328 1.52 -22.85 -14.41
N TYR A 329 0.84 -23.30 -15.46
CA TYR A 329 -0.40 -24.06 -15.34
C TYR A 329 -0.11 -25.51 -14.88
N GLN A 330 -0.59 -25.89 -13.69
CA GLN A 330 -0.35 -27.18 -13.04
C GLN A 330 -1.30 -28.27 -13.57
N ALA A 331 -1.27 -28.50 -14.89
CA ALA A 331 -2.25 -29.34 -15.60
C ALA A 331 -2.24 -30.84 -15.20
N SER A 332 -1.22 -31.30 -14.47
CA SER A 332 -1.09 -32.66 -13.93
C SER A 332 -1.61 -32.82 -12.50
N LEU A 333 -2.08 -31.74 -11.86
CA LEU A 333 -2.55 -31.73 -10.48
C LEU A 333 -4.01 -31.25 -10.44
N ASP A 334 -4.98 -32.17 -10.49
CA ASP A 334 -6.41 -31.87 -10.67
C ASP A 334 -6.94 -30.74 -9.78
N ASN A 335 -6.57 -30.73 -8.50
CA ASN A 335 -6.98 -29.70 -7.54
C ASN A 335 -6.41 -28.32 -7.90
N GLU A 336 -5.11 -28.21 -8.18
CA GLU A 336 -4.48 -26.94 -8.56
C GLU A 336 -4.93 -26.48 -9.94
N ALA A 337 -5.05 -27.40 -10.90
CA ALA A 337 -5.62 -27.14 -12.22
C ALA A 337 -7.05 -26.56 -12.13
N LEU A 338 -7.87 -27.05 -11.19
CA LEU A 338 -9.21 -26.55 -10.94
C LEU A 338 -9.23 -25.20 -10.22
N ILE A 339 -8.34 -24.98 -9.23
CA ILE A 339 -8.17 -23.68 -8.55
C ILE A 339 -7.72 -22.61 -9.55
N GLN A 340 -6.69 -22.90 -10.35
CA GLN A 340 -6.18 -22.05 -11.41
C GLN A 340 -7.25 -21.71 -12.47
N GLN A 341 -8.06 -22.69 -12.90
CA GLN A 341 -9.17 -22.45 -13.83
C GLN A 341 -10.24 -21.52 -13.21
N ARG A 342 -10.62 -21.77 -11.96
CA ARG A 342 -11.65 -20.98 -11.24
C ARG A 342 -11.20 -19.54 -10.98
N PHE A 343 -9.92 -19.35 -10.64
CA PHE A 343 -9.34 -18.03 -10.45
C PHE A 343 -9.32 -17.22 -11.76
N LEU A 344 -8.86 -17.80 -12.87
CA LEU A 344 -8.90 -17.10 -14.16
C LEU A 344 -10.33 -16.72 -14.57
N ARG A 345 -11.30 -17.62 -14.34
CA ARG A 345 -12.74 -17.34 -14.53
C ARG A 345 -13.36 -16.35 -13.55
N SER A 346 -12.69 -15.98 -12.45
CA SER A 346 -13.17 -14.93 -11.55
C SER A 346 -12.48 -13.58 -11.77
N ILE A 347 -11.32 -13.55 -12.44
CA ILE A 347 -10.60 -12.30 -12.75
C ILE A 347 -10.69 -11.83 -14.20
N MET A 348 -10.98 -12.69 -15.17
CA MET A 348 -11.12 -12.34 -16.60
C MET A 348 -12.57 -12.41 -17.07
N ARG A 349 -12.93 -11.66 -18.12
CA ARG A 349 -14.23 -11.81 -18.80
C ARG A 349 -14.31 -13.11 -19.60
N GLU A 350 -15.52 -13.64 -19.77
CA GLU A 350 -15.77 -14.79 -20.66
C GLU A 350 -15.35 -14.50 -22.11
N ASP A 351 -15.48 -13.25 -22.56
CA ASP A 351 -15.08 -12.75 -23.89
C ASP A 351 -13.69 -12.07 -23.91
N VAL A 352 -12.81 -12.37 -22.94
CA VAL A 352 -11.44 -11.82 -22.89
C VAL A 352 -10.68 -11.97 -24.22
N GLN A 353 -10.01 -10.90 -24.63
CA GLN A 353 -9.23 -10.83 -25.86
C GLN A 353 -7.75 -11.10 -25.59
N HIS A 354 -7.15 -12.02 -26.34
CA HIS A 354 -5.75 -12.40 -26.22
C HIS A 354 -5.14 -12.64 -27.59
N PHE A 355 -4.21 -11.78 -28.02
CA PHE A 355 -3.57 -11.85 -29.35
C PHE A 355 -4.56 -12.04 -30.52
N GLY A 356 -5.67 -11.30 -30.50
CA GLY A 356 -6.72 -11.38 -31.54
C GLY A 356 -7.53 -12.69 -31.53
N LEU A 357 -7.48 -13.46 -30.45
CA LEU A 357 -8.42 -14.52 -30.13
C LEU A 357 -9.38 -14.01 -29.04
N VAL A 358 -10.65 -14.40 -29.12
CA VAL A 358 -11.71 -13.99 -28.18
C VAL A 358 -12.27 -15.23 -27.48
N GLY A 359 -12.31 -15.21 -26.15
CA GLY A 359 -12.95 -16.24 -25.33
C GLY A 359 -12.02 -16.90 -24.31
N ILE A 360 -12.43 -16.94 -23.04
CA ILE A 360 -11.58 -17.41 -21.93
C ILE A 360 -11.16 -18.87 -22.05
N ASP A 361 -11.97 -19.76 -22.63
CA ASP A 361 -11.58 -21.16 -22.87
C ASP A 361 -10.42 -21.29 -23.87
N LYS A 362 -10.33 -20.39 -24.86
CA LYS A 362 -9.19 -20.35 -25.80
C LYS A 362 -7.93 -19.87 -25.08
N PHE A 363 -8.06 -18.86 -24.20
CA PHE A 363 -6.96 -18.43 -23.35
C PHE A 363 -6.48 -19.56 -22.42
N LEU A 364 -7.38 -20.20 -21.69
CA LEU A 364 -7.09 -21.34 -20.80
C LEU A 364 -6.43 -22.50 -21.55
N HIS A 365 -6.94 -22.87 -22.74
CA HIS A 365 -6.36 -23.93 -23.56
C HIS A 365 -4.92 -23.58 -24.00
N ILE A 366 -4.71 -22.38 -24.55
CA ILE A 366 -3.39 -21.94 -25.02
C ILE A 366 -2.41 -21.83 -23.86
N PHE A 367 -2.83 -21.30 -22.71
CA PHE A 367 -1.98 -21.17 -21.54
C PHE A 367 -1.60 -22.53 -20.93
N ARG A 368 -2.52 -23.52 -20.96
CA ARG A 368 -2.22 -24.93 -20.65
C ARG A 368 -1.16 -25.50 -21.59
N VAL A 369 -1.40 -25.46 -22.90
CA VAL A 369 -0.46 -25.98 -23.93
C VAL A 369 0.92 -25.31 -23.83
N TYR A 370 0.94 -24.01 -23.56
CA TYR A 370 2.15 -23.25 -23.34
C TYR A 370 2.92 -23.70 -22.09
N CYS A 371 2.28 -23.78 -20.92
CA CYS A 371 2.97 -24.20 -19.70
C CYS A 371 3.36 -25.69 -19.71
N SER A 372 2.50 -26.59 -20.22
CA SER A 372 2.83 -28.02 -20.34
C SER A 372 3.98 -28.30 -21.31
N SER A 373 4.33 -27.33 -22.16
CA SER A 373 5.45 -27.43 -23.10
C SER A 373 6.82 -27.17 -22.49
N HIS A 374 6.89 -26.80 -21.20
CA HIS A 374 8.11 -26.34 -20.52
C HIS A 374 8.34 -27.09 -19.20
N SER A 375 9.46 -27.82 -19.09
CA SER A 375 9.67 -28.84 -18.05
C SER A 375 9.96 -28.34 -16.62
N ASN A 376 10.34 -27.07 -16.47
CA ASN A 376 10.70 -26.45 -15.18
C ASN A 376 10.35 -24.94 -15.17
N PHE A 377 9.25 -24.60 -15.83
CA PHE A 377 8.79 -23.22 -16.02
C PHE A 377 8.64 -22.47 -14.69
N SER A 378 9.18 -21.25 -14.61
CA SER A 378 8.90 -20.32 -13.50
C SER A 378 8.80 -18.85 -13.94
N MET A 379 7.99 -18.08 -13.20
CA MET A 379 7.86 -16.62 -13.35
C MET A 379 8.48 -15.90 -12.14
N TYR A 380 9.26 -14.85 -12.39
CA TYR A 380 9.79 -13.92 -11.39
C TYR A 380 9.30 -12.50 -11.67
N PHE A 381 8.48 -11.95 -10.78
CA PHE A 381 8.01 -10.57 -10.86
C PHE A 381 9.15 -9.56 -10.68
N LEU A 382 9.15 -8.48 -11.47
CA LEU A 382 10.07 -7.35 -11.33
C LEU A 382 9.33 -6.08 -10.88
N HIS A 383 8.41 -5.56 -11.69
CA HIS A 383 7.51 -4.46 -11.31
C HIS A 383 6.19 -4.51 -12.11
N CYS A 384 5.21 -3.71 -11.69
CA CYS A 384 3.95 -3.51 -12.39
C CYS A 384 3.67 -2.00 -12.48
N ASP A 385 3.61 -1.47 -13.69
CA ASP A 385 3.19 -0.11 -13.97
C ASP A 385 1.66 -0.11 -14.11
N CYS A 386 0.96 0.72 -13.33
CA CYS A 386 -0.49 0.86 -13.44
C CYS A 386 -0.82 2.19 -14.13
N ILE A 387 -1.43 2.10 -15.31
CA ILE A 387 -1.80 3.23 -16.16
C ILE A 387 -3.33 3.29 -16.19
N MET A 388 -3.91 4.47 -15.99
CA MET A 388 -5.32 4.75 -16.22
C MET A 388 -5.42 5.62 -17.47
N ASP A 389 -6.38 5.33 -18.37
CA ASP A 389 -6.65 6.16 -19.54
C ASP A 389 -7.77 7.18 -19.29
N ASP A 390 -8.04 8.01 -20.31
CA ASP A 390 -9.07 9.07 -20.24
C ASP A 390 -10.50 8.51 -20.13
N GLU A 391 -10.75 7.27 -20.56
CA GLU A 391 -12.02 6.55 -20.36
C GLU A 391 -12.09 5.86 -18.98
N SER A 392 -11.05 6.04 -18.16
CA SER A 392 -10.86 5.45 -16.83
C SER A 392 -10.80 3.91 -16.84
N LEU A 393 -10.41 3.29 -17.95
CA LEU A 393 -9.99 1.89 -17.96
C LEU A 393 -8.61 1.77 -17.31
N VAL A 394 -8.30 0.60 -16.75
CA VAL A 394 -7.03 0.38 -16.04
C VAL A 394 -6.18 -0.62 -16.82
N THR A 395 -4.96 -0.24 -17.14
CA THR A 395 -3.97 -1.10 -17.79
C THR A 395 -2.79 -1.36 -16.84
N CYS A 396 -2.60 -2.63 -16.47
CA CYS A 396 -1.44 -3.07 -15.69
C CYS A 396 -0.38 -3.67 -16.63
N LYS A 397 0.77 -2.99 -16.75
CA LYS A 397 1.94 -3.45 -17.52
C LYS A 397 2.95 -4.06 -16.55
N VAL A 398 3.08 -5.38 -16.58
CA VAL A 398 3.96 -6.16 -15.71
C VAL A 398 5.26 -6.48 -16.42
N GLN A 399 6.39 -6.22 -15.77
CA GLN A 399 7.67 -6.82 -16.13
C GLN A 399 7.96 -8.04 -15.26
N MET A 400 8.38 -9.13 -15.90
CA MET A 400 8.76 -10.38 -15.25
C MET A 400 9.89 -11.08 -16.03
N ILE A 401 10.61 -11.98 -15.38
CA ILE A 401 11.46 -12.97 -16.05
C ILE A 401 10.70 -14.29 -16.09
N VAL A 402 10.61 -14.90 -17.27
CA VAL A 402 10.18 -16.29 -17.45
C VAL A 402 11.42 -17.16 -17.58
N SER A 403 11.70 -17.99 -16.57
CA SER A 403 12.83 -18.92 -16.59
C SER A 403 12.37 -20.32 -17.00
N GLN A 404 13.09 -20.93 -17.92
CA GLN A 404 12.76 -22.27 -18.43
C GLN A 404 13.98 -22.98 -19.04
N ARG A 405 13.99 -24.31 -18.98
CA ARG A 405 14.94 -25.17 -19.67
C ARG A 405 14.53 -25.32 -21.13
N ILE A 406 15.47 -25.10 -22.04
CA ILE A 406 15.23 -25.28 -23.48
C ILE A 406 15.07 -26.77 -23.78
N THR A 407 14.00 -27.12 -24.50
CA THR A 407 13.72 -28.48 -24.98
C THR A 407 13.47 -28.46 -26.49
N ARG A 408 13.52 -29.63 -27.16
CA ARG A 408 13.07 -29.74 -28.56
C ARG A 408 11.64 -29.24 -28.77
N ASN A 409 10.77 -29.42 -27.77
CA ASN A 409 9.39 -28.95 -27.81
C ASN A 409 9.30 -27.41 -27.70
N THR A 410 10.10 -26.79 -26.84
CA THR A 410 10.27 -25.33 -26.76
C THR A 410 10.79 -24.75 -28.08
N LEU A 411 11.81 -25.36 -28.68
CA LEU A 411 12.34 -24.93 -29.98
C LEU A 411 11.32 -25.13 -31.10
N SER A 412 10.55 -26.22 -31.09
CA SER A 412 9.43 -26.42 -32.03
C SER A 412 8.33 -25.36 -31.87
N MET A 413 8.04 -24.92 -30.65
CA MET A 413 7.04 -23.89 -30.38
C MET A 413 7.48 -22.49 -30.83
N TYR A 414 8.73 -22.11 -30.54
CA TYR A 414 9.22 -20.75 -30.76
C TYR A 414 9.95 -20.56 -32.10
N PHE A 415 10.72 -21.55 -32.53
CA PHE A 415 11.67 -21.47 -33.65
C PHE A 415 11.66 -22.77 -34.49
N PRO A 416 10.49 -23.26 -34.99
CA PRO A 416 10.43 -24.54 -35.69
C PRO A 416 11.24 -24.58 -36.98
N HIS A 417 11.65 -23.42 -37.52
CA HIS A 417 12.58 -23.35 -38.64
C HIS A 417 13.95 -23.92 -38.28
N ILE A 418 14.52 -23.64 -37.10
CA ILE A 418 15.86 -24.14 -36.73
C ILE A 418 15.92 -25.65 -36.45
N LEU A 419 14.80 -26.38 -36.45
CA LEU A 419 14.79 -27.82 -36.15
C LEU A 419 15.55 -28.68 -37.17
N HIS A 420 15.93 -28.13 -38.33
CA HIS A 420 16.82 -28.79 -39.29
C HIS A 420 18.32 -28.56 -39.03
N ASP A 421 18.68 -27.54 -38.25
CA ASP A 421 20.05 -27.30 -37.78
C ASP A 421 20.27 -28.03 -36.46
N GLU A 422 20.63 -29.31 -36.55
CA GLU A 422 20.93 -30.13 -35.38
C GLU A 422 22.13 -29.57 -34.57
N VAL A 423 23.03 -28.78 -35.16
CA VAL A 423 24.18 -28.21 -34.43
C VAL A 423 23.70 -27.09 -33.50
N LEU A 424 22.91 -26.14 -34.00
CA LEU A 424 22.30 -25.08 -33.18
C LEU A 424 21.30 -25.65 -32.17
N VAL A 425 20.52 -26.67 -32.57
CA VAL A 425 19.60 -27.39 -31.67
C VAL A 425 20.34 -28.06 -30.51
N GLN A 426 21.46 -28.75 -30.74
CA GLN A 426 22.27 -29.36 -29.68
C GLN A 426 23.02 -28.32 -28.82
N LYS A 427 23.42 -27.17 -29.37
CA LYS A 427 23.96 -26.05 -28.57
C LYS A 427 22.95 -25.56 -27.53
N LEU A 428 21.67 -25.53 -27.88
CA LEU A 428 20.61 -24.91 -27.10
C LEU A 428 19.89 -25.86 -26.12
N ILE A 429 19.62 -27.11 -26.50
CA ILE A 429 18.87 -28.06 -25.66
C ILE A 429 19.51 -28.23 -24.28
N GLY A 430 18.68 -28.24 -23.24
CA GLY A 430 19.08 -28.54 -21.88
C GLY A 430 19.73 -27.38 -21.12
N ARG A 431 20.08 -26.26 -21.80
CA ARG A 431 20.41 -25.00 -21.12
C ARG A 431 19.17 -24.41 -20.44
N GLN A 432 19.38 -23.66 -19.36
CA GLN A 432 18.37 -22.75 -18.81
C GLN A 432 18.42 -21.44 -19.61
N ILE A 433 17.25 -20.83 -19.85
CA ILE A 433 17.14 -19.47 -20.39
C ILE A 433 16.17 -18.66 -19.54
N ASP A 434 16.56 -17.41 -19.29
CA ASP A 434 15.75 -16.38 -18.63
C ASP A 434 15.24 -15.41 -19.70
N LEU A 435 13.93 -15.36 -19.88
CA LEU A 435 13.23 -14.58 -20.91
C LEU A 435 12.63 -13.30 -20.28
N PRO A 436 13.17 -12.10 -20.55
CA PRO A 436 12.52 -10.85 -20.18
C PRO A 436 11.15 -10.78 -20.85
N THR A 437 10.10 -10.62 -20.03
CA THR A 437 8.71 -10.78 -20.45
C THR A 437 7.88 -9.59 -19.95
N THR A 438 7.25 -8.88 -20.89
CA THR A 438 6.23 -7.87 -20.57
C THR A 438 4.85 -8.49 -20.76
N SER A 439 4.02 -8.52 -19.71
CA SER A 439 2.59 -8.81 -19.84
C SER A 439 1.75 -7.54 -19.62
N VAL A 440 0.68 -7.40 -20.37
CA VAL A 440 -0.25 -6.26 -20.30
C VAL A 440 -1.65 -6.79 -20.05
N PHE A 441 -2.29 -6.31 -18.99
CA PHE A 441 -3.67 -6.63 -18.59
C PHE A 441 -4.51 -5.35 -18.69
N GLY A 442 -5.44 -5.27 -19.63
CA GLY A 442 -6.46 -4.22 -19.68
C GLY A 442 -7.74 -4.66 -18.95
N PHE A 443 -8.27 -3.78 -18.10
CA PHE A 443 -9.39 -4.05 -17.20
C PHE A 443 -10.61 -3.18 -17.52
N ASP A 444 -11.79 -3.79 -17.48
CA ASP A 444 -13.09 -3.14 -17.70
C ASP A 444 -13.57 -2.31 -16.49
N ASP A 445 -14.77 -1.72 -16.63
CA ASP A 445 -15.45 -0.94 -15.59
C ASP A 445 -15.72 -1.71 -14.27
N LYS A 446 -15.66 -3.04 -14.32
CA LYS A 446 -15.89 -3.98 -13.21
C LYS A 446 -14.59 -4.61 -12.69
N CYS A 447 -13.44 -4.11 -13.15
CA CYS A 447 -12.10 -4.66 -12.87
C CYS A 447 -11.91 -6.13 -13.28
N LEU A 448 -12.65 -6.61 -14.29
CA LEU A 448 -12.35 -7.88 -14.97
C LEU A 448 -11.36 -7.62 -16.11
N VAL A 449 -10.41 -8.54 -16.32
CA VAL A 449 -9.50 -8.48 -17.46
C VAL A 449 -10.30 -8.68 -18.75
N GLU A 450 -10.32 -7.66 -19.59
CA GLU A 450 -10.93 -7.69 -20.92
C GLU A 450 -9.92 -7.91 -22.04
N THR A 451 -8.66 -7.49 -21.83
CA THR A 451 -7.57 -7.73 -22.76
C THR A 451 -6.33 -8.25 -22.03
N TYR A 452 -5.65 -9.25 -22.59
CA TYR A 452 -4.38 -9.75 -22.10
C TYR A 452 -3.41 -9.98 -23.26
N ASN A 453 -2.18 -9.48 -23.17
CA ASN A 453 -1.12 -9.73 -24.14
C ASN A 453 0.22 -9.92 -23.42
N SER A 454 1.17 -10.67 -24.01
CA SER A 454 2.46 -10.99 -23.37
C SER A 454 3.60 -11.19 -24.38
N SER A 455 4.60 -10.31 -24.35
CA SER A 455 5.75 -10.29 -25.27
C SER A 455 7.05 -10.69 -24.57
N MET A 456 7.88 -11.50 -25.22
CA MET A 456 9.17 -11.96 -24.72
C MET A 456 10.33 -11.41 -25.56
N ASP A 457 11.40 -10.94 -24.91
CA ASP A 457 12.62 -10.51 -25.59
C ASP A 457 13.58 -11.70 -25.79
N PHE A 458 13.40 -12.38 -26.92
CA PHE A 458 14.29 -13.46 -27.34
C PHE A 458 15.70 -12.98 -27.71
N VAL A 459 15.87 -11.73 -28.16
CA VAL A 459 17.19 -11.22 -28.59
C VAL A 459 18.09 -11.01 -27.37
N ALA A 460 17.58 -10.35 -26.33
CA ALA A 460 18.30 -10.18 -25.07
C ALA A 460 18.62 -11.53 -24.41
N ALA A 461 17.64 -12.44 -24.37
CA ALA A 461 17.79 -13.73 -23.71
C ALA A 461 18.79 -14.66 -24.43
N TYR A 462 18.66 -14.87 -25.75
CA TYR A 462 19.54 -15.80 -26.47
C TYR A 462 20.95 -15.25 -26.71
N LYS A 463 21.14 -13.93 -26.71
CA LYS A 463 22.48 -13.31 -26.69
C LYS A 463 23.33 -13.77 -25.51
N GLY A 464 22.71 -14.01 -24.35
CA GLY A 464 23.38 -14.56 -23.17
C GLY A 464 23.71 -16.06 -23.24
N LEU A 465 23.22 -16.80 -24.26
CA LEU A 465 23.43 -18.24 -24.42
C LEU A 465 24.34 -18.61 -25.60
N LEU A 466 24.33 -17.82 -26.69
CA LEU A 466 24.99 -18.16 -27.95
C LEU A 466 26.29 -17.36 -28.21
N GLU A 467 26.46 -16.21 -27.56
CA GLU A 467 27.59 -15.26 -27.71
C GLU A 467 27.75 -14.63 -29.12
N ASP A 468 27.57 -15.39 -30.21
CA ASP A 468 27.53 -14.87 -31.58
C ASP A 468 26.16 -14.27 -31.94
N LEU A 469 26.18 -13.00 -32.37
CA LEU A 469 24.99 -12.27 -32.82
C LEU A 469 24.40 -12.84 -34.13
N ASN A 470 25.19 -13.53 -34.97
CA ASN A 470 24.70 -14.15 -36.19
C ASN A 470 23.85 -15.41 -35.88
N GLU A 471 24.26 -16.22 -34.90
CA GLU A 471 23.45 -17.36 -34.44
C GLU A 471 22.15 -16.87 -33.77
N VAL A 472 22.21 -15.79 -32.99
CA VAL A 472 21.00 -15.14 -32.42
C VAL A 472 20.08 -14.59 -33.51
N ALA A 473 20.62 -13.93 -34.54
CA ALA A 473 19.82 -13.40 -35.65
C ALA A 473 19.15 -14.53 -36.46
N THR A 474 19.88 -15.61 -36.73
CA THR A 474 19.37 -16.80 -37.43
C THR A 474 18.27 -17.50 -36.62
N LEU A 475 18.45 -17.62 -35.30
CA LEU A 475 17.46 -18.17 -34.39
C LEU A 475 16.18 -17.32 -34.35
N VAL A 476 16.30 -16.01 -34.10
CA VAL A 476 15.15 -15.15 -33.80
C VAL A 476 14.43 -14.64 -35.06
N GLY A 477 15.09 -14.62 -36.22
CA GLY A 477 14.58 -14.02 -37.47
C GLY A 477 13.24 -14.55 -38.00
N GLU A 478 12.86 -15.81 -37.70
CA GLU A 478 11.55 -16.39 -38.10
C GLU A 478 10.71 -16.87 -36.90
N HIS A 479 10.83 -16.22 -35.73
CA HIS A 479 10.18 -16.70 -34.51
C HIS A 479 8.64 -16.79 -34.63
N LYS A 480 8.07 -17.92 -34.19
CA LYS A 480 6.62 -18.19 -34.20
C LYS A 480 5.96 -18.06 -32.83
N TYR A 481 6.62 -17.38 -31.88
CA TYR A 481 6.02 -16.95 -30.61
C TYR A 481 4.89 -15.92 -30.85
N HIS A 482 3.71 -16.42 -31.20
CA HIS A 482 2.45 -15.68 -31.27
C HIS A 482 1.29 -16.68 -31.25
N PRO A 483 0.33 -16.61 -30.31
CA PRO A 483 -0.71 -17.65 -30.10
C PRO A 483 -1.52 -18.07 -31.34
N LYS A 484 -1.76 -17.17 -32.30
CA LYS A 484 -2.41 -17.52 -33.60
C LYS A 484 -1.71 -18.63 -34.38
N HIS A 485 -0.41 -18.90 -34.15
CA HIS A 485 0.30 -19.99 -34.83
C HIS A 485 0.01 -21.37 -34.21
N LEU A 486 -0.17 -21.44 -32.87
CA LEU A 486 -0.52 -22.67 -32.15
C LEU A 486 -1.89 -23.25 -32.57
N GLN A 487 -2.80 -22.41 -33.04
CA GLN A 487 -4.13 -22.85 -33.50
C GLN A 487 -4.07 -23.62 -34.82
N ARG A 488 -3.10 -23.33 -35.71
CA ARG A 488 -2.98 -23.99 -37.02
C ARG A 488 -2.52 -25.45 -36.90
N SER A 489 -1.68 -25.76 -35.92
CA SER A 489 -1.20 -27.13 -35.61
C SER A 489 -2.24 -28.02 -34.90
N LEU A 490 -3.45 -27.50 -34.63
CA LEU A 490 -4.57 -28.21 -34.01
C LEU A 490 -5.83 -28.18 -34.88
N SER A 491 -5.67 -27.80 -36.15
CA SER A 491 -6.74 -27.74 -37.17
C SER A 491 -6.49 -28.72 -38.33
N GLN A 492 -5.65 -29.74 -38.08
CA GLN A 492 -5.25 -30.83 -38.99
C GLN A 492 -5.22 -32.14 -38.20
#